data_AF-A0A3D0TUN3-F1
#
_entry.id   AF-A0A3D0TUN3-F1
#
_cell.length_a   1.000
_cell.length_b   1.000
_cell.length_c   1.000
_cell.angle_alpha   90.00
_cell.angle_beta   90.00
_cell.angle_gamma   90.00
#
_symmetry.space_group_name_H-M   'P 1'
#
loop_
_entity.id
_entity.type
_entity.pdbx_description
1 polymer ?
#
loop_
_entity_poly.entity_id
_entity_poly.type
_entity_poly.pdbx_seq_one_letter_code
_entity_poly.pdbx_strand_id
1 'polypeptide(L)' 'GDVVLDPFLGSGTTAEAAMRTGRDYVGYELDKGYADLARERLAAVHAELAVEPAVEPTVEPAGEPAGRGAA' A
#
# COMPACT_ATOMS: atom_id res chain seq x y z
N GLY A 1 4.92 0.82 -13.90
CA GLY A 1 4.25 1.64 -12.88
C GLY A 1 4.58 3.10 -13.12
N ASP A 2 3.92 3.98 -12.37
CA ASP A 2 4.24 5.41 -12.29
C ASP A 2 5.25 5.67 -11.16
N VAL A 3 5.96 6.80 -11.22
CA VAL A 3 6.91 7.22 -10.18
C VAL A 3 6.39 8.47 -9.47
N VAL A 4 6.37 8.42 -8.14
CA VAL A 4 6.05 9.58 -7.29
C VAL A 4 7.33 10.29 -6.85
N LEU A 5 7.44 11.59 -7.12
CA LEU A 5 8.54 12.42 -6.63
C LEU A 5 8.10 13.24 -5.42
N ASP A 6 8.83 13.15 -4.31
CA ASP A 6 8.65 13.99 -3.13
C ASP A 6 9.97 14.70 -2.73
N PRO A 7 10.14 15.99 -3.04
CA PRO A 7 11.35 16.73 -2.66
C PRO A 7 11.45 17.05 -1.16
N PHE A 8 10.40 16.81 -0.37
CA PHE A 8 10.32 17.09 1.06
C PHE A 8 9.76 15.87 1.81
N LEU A 9 10.45 14.75 1.68
CA LEU A 9 9.96 13.43 2.09
C LEU A 9 9.56 13.37 3.57
N GLY A 10 10.19 14.17 4.44
CA GLY A 10 9.90 14.22 5.86
C GLY A 10 9.95 12.83 6.50
N SER A 11 8.86 12.41 7.13
CA SER A 11 8.75 11.07 7.74
C SER A 11 8.46 9.92 6.76
N GLY A 12 8.36 10.19 5.45
CA GLY A 12 8.19 9.16 4.42
C GLY A 12 6.75 8.72 4.13
N THR A 13 5.72 9.47 4.54
CA THR A 13 4.30 9.08 4.31
C THR A 13 3.95 8.98 2.81
N THR A 14 4.51 9.87 1.98
CA THR A 14 4.30 9.83 0.53
C THR A 14 4.87 8.56 -0.09
N ALA A 15 6.07 8.14 0.34
CA ALA A 15 6.71 6.92 -0.12
C ALA A 15 5.96 5.66 0.34
N GLU A 16 5.45 5.63 1.58
CA GLU A 16 4.60 4.54 2.07
C GLU A 16 3.32 4.40 1.24
N ALA A 17 2.66 5.51 0.91
CA ALA A 17 1.48 5.50 0.06
C ALA A 17 1.81 5.02 -1.37
N ALA A 18 2.96 5.41 -1.92
CA ALA A 18 3.43 4.92 -3.21
C ALA A 18 3.64 3.39 -3.18
N MET A 19 4.38 2.87 -2.20
CA MET A 19 4.62 1.43 -2.01
C MET A 19 3.30 0.64 -1.94
N ARG A 20 2.37 1.08 -1.08
CA ARG A 20 1.08 0.39 -0.89
C ARG A 20 0.15 0.46 -2.10
N THR A 21 0.37 1.42 -3.00
CA THR A 21 -0.39 1.54 -4.26
C THR A 21 0.34 0.90 -5.45
N GLY A 22 1.43 0.17 -5.20
CA GLY A 22 2.21 -0.49 -6.25
C GLY A 22 2.94 0.49 -7.17
N ARG A 23 3.27 1.68 -6.67
CA ARG A 23 4.01 2.72 -7.39
C ARG A 23 5.43 2.83 -6.86
N ASP A 24 6.33 3.20 -7.77
CA ASP A 24 7.70 3.56 -7.42
C ASP A 24 7.73 4.97 -6.83
N TYR A 25 8.79 5.30 -6.08
CA TYR A 25 8.98 6.64 -5.53
C TYR A 25 10.44 7.08 -5.53
N VAL A 26 10.64 8.40 -5.56
CA VAL A 26 11.93 9.07 -5.32
C VAL A 26 11.68 10.19 -4.31
N GLY A 27 12.41 10.18 -3.20
CA GLY A 27 12.22 11.16 -2.14
C GLY A 27 13.54 11.78 -1.69
N TYR A 28 13.52 13.07 -1.36
CA TYR A 28 14.65 13.80 -0.76
C TYR A 28 14.25 14.35 0.61
N GLU A 29 15.16 14.26 1.58
CA GLU A 29 15.04 14.89 2.89
C GLU A 29 16.43 15.35 3.33
N LEU A 30 16.53 16.59 3.79
CA LEU A 30 17.79 17.21 4.19
C LEU A 30 18.08 17.03 5.68
N ASP A 31 17.03 16.99 6.50
CA ASP A 31 17.19 16.73 7.92
C ASP A 31 17.51 15.25 8.15
N LYS A 32 18.67 15.01 8.78
CA LYS A 32 19.14 13.64 9.02
C LYS A 32 18.19 12.84 9.90
N GLY A 33 17.57 13.47 10.90
CA GLY A 33 16.64 12.80 11.80
C GLY A 33 15.39 12.32 11.07
N TYR A 34 14.80 13.17 10.23
CA TYR A 34 13.68 12.78 9.38
C TYR A 34 14.07 11.74 8.33
N ALA A 35 15.26 11.86 7.71
CA ALA A 35 15.73 10.88 6.75
C ALA A 35 15.93 9.49 7.39
N ASP A 36 16.48 9.42 8.60
CA ASP A 36 16.66 8.15 9.33
C ASP A 36 15.30 7.56 9.75
N LEU A 37 14.38 8.40 10.24
CA LEU A 37 13.00 7.99 10.56
C LEU A 37 12.26 7.44 9.32
N ALA A 38 12.36 8.12 8.18
CA ALA A 38 11.74 7.66 6.93
C ALA A 38 12.30 6.31 6.48
N ARG A 39 13.62 6.10 6.58
CA ARG A 39 14.25 4.81 6.24
C ARG A 39 13.74 3.67 7.12
N GLU A 40 13.68 3.88 8.43
CA GLU A 40 13.17 2.88 9.37
C GLU A 40 11.72 2.50 9.05
N ARG A 41 10.84 3.50 8.89
CA ARG A 41 9.44 3.29 8.54
C ARG A 41 9.29 2.53 7.22
N LEU A 42 9.99 2.97 6.17
CA LEU A 42 9.84 2.39 4.84
C LEU A 42 10.42 0.97 4.75
N ALA A 43 11.43 0.64 5.56
CA ALA A 43 11.92 -0.73 5.70
C ALA A 43 10.86 -1.67 6.31
N ALA A 44 10.15 -1.20 7.34
CA ALA A 44 9.04 -1.95 7.94
C ALA A 44 7.90 -2.17 6.93
N VAL A 45 7.46 -1.11 6.23
CA VAL A 45 6.42 -1.20 5.20
C VAL A 45 6.83 -2.15 4.07
N HIS A 46 8.07 -2.08 3.61
CA HIS A 46 8.56 -3.00 2.59
C HIS A 46 8.55 -4.45 3.07
N ALA A 47 8.97 -4.72 4.31
CA ALA A 47 8.90 -6.06 4.88
C ALA A 47 7.46 -6.57 5.00
N GLU A 48 6.51 -5.72 5.40
CA GLU A 48 5.08 -6.04 5.45
C GLU A 48 4.54 -6.41 4.06
N LEU A 49 4.86 -5.62 3.03
CA LEU A 49 4.38 -5.85 1.66
C LEU A 49 5.05 -7.04 0.97
N ALA A 50 6.26 -7.43 1.40
CA ALA A 50 6.95 -8.61 0.90
C ALA A 50 6.37 -9.94 1.43
N VAL A 51 5.49 -9.89 2.44
CA VAL A 51 4.72 -11.04 2.87
C VAL A 51 3.55 -11.19 1.89
N GLU A 52 3.62 -12.20 1.01
CA GLU A 52 2.47 -12.64 0.21
C GLU A 52 1.27 -12.84 1.15
N PRO A 53 0.11 -12.19 0.90
CA PRO A 53 -1.04 -12.36 1.76
C PRO A 53 -1.55 -13.80 1.61
N ALA A 54 -1.28 -14.63 2.62
CA ALA A 54 -1.93 -15.92 2.80
C ALA A 54 -3.40 -15.71 3.20
N VAL A 55 -4.22 -15.19 2.31
CA VAL A 55 -5.67 -15.19 2.48
C VAL A 55 -6.31 -15.46 1.12
N GLU A 56 -6.74 -16.72 0.93
CA GLU A 56 -7.70 -17.03 -0.12
C GLU A 56 -8.95 -16.16 0.11
N PRO A 57 -9.45 -15.42 -0.89
CA PRO A 57 -10.70 -14.71 -0.72
C PRO A 57 -11.80 -15.76 -0.55
N THR A 58 -12.28 -15.95 0.68
CA THR A 58 -13.54 -16.64 0.93
C THR A 58 -14.65 -15.74 0.39
N VAL A 59 -14.92 -15.87 -0.91
CA VAL A 59 -16.12 -15.31 -1.51
C VAL A 59 -17.25 -16.17 -0.98
N GLU A 60 -17.97 -15.67 0.03
CA GLU A 60 -19.26 -16.23 0.43
C GLU A 60 -20.12 -16.30 -0.85
N PRO A 61 -20.64 -17.48 -1.24
CA PRO A 61 -21.41 -17.59 -2.47
C PRO A 61 -22.66 -16.71 -2.34
N ALA A 62 -22.83 -15.81 -3.30
CA ALA A 62 -24.01 -14.97 -3.43
C ALA A 62 -25.26 -15.85 -3.31
N GLY A 63 -26.10 -15.51 -2.33
CA GLY A 63 -27.35 -16.22 -2.04
C GLY A 63 -28.17 -16.42 -3.31
N GLU A 64 -28.69 -17.63 -3.43
CA GLU A 64 -29.59 -18.13 -4.46
C GLU A 64 -30.64 -17.09 -4.90
N PRO A 65 -30.86 -16.85 -6.21
CA PRO A 65 -31.94 -15.98 -6.63
C PRO A 65 -33.27 -16.68 -6.31
N ALA A 66 -34.03 -16.08 -5.39
CA ALA A 66 -35.40 -16.48 -5.11
C ALA A 66 -36.26 -16.34 -6.38
N GLY A 67 -36.39 -17.42 -7.13
CA GLY A 67 -37.38 -17.53 -8.18
C GLY A 67 -38.76 -17.69 -7.59
N ARG A 68 -39.70 -16.80 -7.96
CA ARG A 68 -41.12 -17.02 -8.35
C ARG A 68 -41.82 -15.65 -8.40
N GLY A 69 -42.61 -15.26 -9.38
CA GLY A 69 -43.11 -15.91 -10.59
C GLY A 69 -43.90 -14.88 -11.39
N ALA A 70 -43.96 -15.09 -12.70
CA ALA A 70 -44.82 -14.37 -13.62
C ALA A 70 -46.29 -14.81 -13.46
N ALA A 71 -47.19 -13.84 -13.68
CA ALA A 71 -48.60 -13.94 -14.09
C ALA A 71 -49.59 -14.75 -13.22
#